data_AF-C5KI91-F1
#
_entry.id   AF-C5KI91-F1
#
_cell.length_a   1.000
_cell.length_b   1.000
_cell.length_c   1.000
_cell.angle_alpha   90.00
_cell.angle_beta   90.00
_cell.angle_gamma   90.00
#
_symmetry.space_group_name_H-M   'P 1'
#
loop_
_entity.id
_entity.type
_entity.pdbx_description
1 polymer ?
#
loop_
_entity_poly.entity_id
_entity_poly.type
_entity_poly.pdbx_seq_one_letter_code
_entity_poly.pdbx_strand_id
1 'polypeptide(L)' 'RLVREVAQDFKTDLRFQSSAVMALQEAAEAYLVGLFEDTNLCAIHAKRVTIMPKDMQLARRIRGERS' A
#
# COMPACT_ATOMS: atom_id res chain seq x y z
N ARG A 1 10.40 -12.28 1.06
CA ARG A 1 9.46 -13.41 1.25
C ARG A 1 8.14 -13.14 0.51
N LEU A 2 7.36 -12.13 0.91
CA LEU A 2 6.05 -11.82 0.31
C LEU A 2 6.06 -11.68 -1.23
N VAL A 3 7.02 -10.93 -1.80
CA VAL A 3 7.13 -10.78 -3.27
C VAL A 3 7.23 -12.12 -3.99
N ARG A 4 7.95 -13.10 -3.42
CA ARG A 4 8.09 -14.44 -4.03
C ARG A 4 6.82 -15.27 -3.88
N GLU A 5 6.15 -15.16 -2.75
CA GLU A 5 4.89 -15.85 -2.45
C GLU A 5 3.80 -15.43 -3.43
N VAL A 6 3.59 -14.12 -3.60
CA VAL A 6 2.62 -13.57 -4.57
C VAL A 6 3.00 -13.94 -6.00
N ALA A 7 4.29 -13.86 -6.36
CA ALA A 7 4.72 -14.18 -7.72
C ALA A 7 4.53 -15.65 -8.11
N GLN A 8 4.57 -16.56 -7.13
CA GLN A 8 4.38 -17.99 -7.35
C GLN A 8 2.98 -18.31 -7.90
N ASP A 9 1.96 -17.51 -7.53
CA ASP A 9 0.59 -17.64 -8.03
C ASP A 9 0.47 -17.28 -9.52
N PHE A 10 1.42 -16.49 -10.06
CA PHE A 10 1.44 -16.10 -11.47
C PHE A 10 2.36 -16.97 -12.31
N LYS A 11 3.52 -17.33 -11.78
CA LYS A 11 4.51 -18.18 -12.47
C LYS A 11 5.43 -18.88 -11.48
N THR A 12 5.48 -20.20 -11.60
CA THR A 12 6.42 -21.01 -10.81
C THR A 12 7.87 -20.76 -11.22
N ASP A 13 8.78 -20.91 -10.26
CA ASP A 13 10.24 -20.81 -10.45
C ASP A 13 10.76 -19.43 -10.89
N LEU A 14 9.99 -18.37 -10.63
CA LEU A 14 10.43 -17.01 -10.93
C LEU A 14 11.58 -16.57 -10.01
N ARG A 15 12.67 -16.07 -10.60
CA ARG A 15 13.80 -15.47 -9.87
C ARG A 15 13.75 -13.96 -9.99
N PHE A 16 14.04 -13.29 -8.88
CA PHE A 16 14.13 -11.83 -8.80
C PHE A 16 15.58 -11.40 -8.63
N GLN A 17 15.97 -10.35 -9.35
CA GLN A 17 17.20 -9.62 -9.06
C GLN A 17 17.08 -8.91 -7.71
N SER A 18 18.18 -8.77 -6.97
CA SER A 18 18.19 -8.07 -5.68
C SER A 18 17.66 -6.64 -5.79
N SER A 19 18.09 -5.89 -6.82
CA SER A 19 17.63 -4.52 -7.09
C SER A 19 16.14 -4.44 -7.42
N ALA A 20 15.56 -5.45 -8.07
CA ALA A 20 14.13 -5.48 -8.35
C ALA A 20 13.30 -5.61 -7.06
N VAL A 21 13.78 -6.41 -6.09
CA VAL A 21 13.13 -6.52 -4.78
C VAL A 21 13.26 -5.21 -4.00
N MET A 22 14.41 -4.54 -4.08
CA MET A 22 14.61 -3.21 -3.46
C MET A 22 13.67 -2.16 -4.05
N ALA A 23 13.55 -2.10 -5.37
CA ALA A 23 12.64 -1.15 -6.03
C ALA A 23 11.18 -1.39 -5.64
N LEU A 24 10.75 -2.66 -5.52
CA LEU A 24 9.41 -3.00 -5.03
C LEU A 24 9.20 -2.57 -3.58
N GLN A 25 10.22 -2.72 -2.74
CA GLN A 25 10.16 -2.29 -1.34
C GLN A 25 10.04 -0.77 -1.24
N GLU A 26 10.90 -0.03 -1.94
CA GLU A 26 10.87 1.44 -1.94
C GLU A 26 9.53 1.98 -2.45
N ALA A 27 9.00 1.41 -3.54
CA ALA A 27 7.70 1.79 -4.07
C ALA A 27 6.55 1.48 -3.08
N ALA A 28 6.59 0.31 -2.42
CA ALA A 28 5.59 -0.08 -1.44
C ALA A 28 5.61 0.83 -0.21
N GLU A 29 6.80 1.18 0.29
CA GLU A 29 6.96 2.11 1.41
C GLU A 29 6.45 3.50 1.05
N ALA A 30 6.85 4.06 -0.10
CA ALA A 30 6.38 5.37 -0.56
C ALA A 30 4.85 5.40 -0.73
N TYR A 31 4.27 4.34 -1.29
CA TYR A 31 2.82 4.21 -1.45
C TYR A 31 2.09 4.17 -0.09
N LEU A 32 2.57 3.33 0.84
CA LEU A 32 1.94 3.18 2.15
C LEU A 32 2.06 4.43 2.99
N VAL A 33 3.21 5.11 2.98
CA VAL A 33 3.41 6.39 3.68
C VAL A 33 2.41 7.41 3.17
N GLY A 34 2.33 7.63 1.86
CA GLY A 34 1.36 8.57 1.29
C GLY A 34 -0.09 8.17 1.63
N LEU A 35 -0.43 6.88 1.54
CA LEU A 35 -1.79 6.42 1.87
C LEU A 35 -2.12 6.69 3.34
N PHE A 36 -1.18 6.51 4.26
CA PHE A 36 -1.38 6.80 5.68
C PHE A 36 -1.46 8.30 5.97
N GLU A 37 -0.75 9.15 5.23
CA GLU A 37 -0.91 10.61 5.32
C GLU A 37 -2.36 11.02 5.00
N ASP A 38 -2.92 10.54 3.88
CA ASP A 38 -4.31 10.83 3.50
C ASP A 38 -5.33 10.18 4.45
N THR A 39 -5.04 8.97 4.92
CA THR A 39 -5.87 8.28 5.92
C THR A 39 -5.94 9.09 7.22
N ASN A 40 -4.81 9.66 7.65
CA ASN A 40 -4.75 10.52 8.83
C ASN A 40 -5.55 11.82 8.63
N LEU A 41 -5.45 12.45 7.44
CA LEU A 41 -6.27 13.61 7.09
C LEU A 41 -7.77 13.28 7.14
N CYS A 42 -8.19 12.10 6.66
CA CYS A 42 -9.57 11.65 6.76
C CYS A 42 -10.04 11.48 8.22
N ALA A 43 -9.19 10.93 9.09
CA ALA A 43 -9.50 10.78 10.52
C ALA A 43 -9.63 12.15 11.22
N ILE A 44 -8.71 13.09 10.92
CA ILE A 44 -8.74 14.47 11.42
C ILE A 44 -10.00 15.20 10.95
N HIS A 45 -10.36 15.07 9.67
CA HIS A 45 -11.59 15.64 9.11
C HIS A 45 -12.84 15.12 9.86
N ALA A 46 -12.81 13.86 10.29
CA ALA A 46 -13.86 13.24 11.11
C ALA A 46 -13.71 13.47 12.63
N LYS A 47 -12.87 14.43 13.07
CA LYS A 47 -12.64 14.80 14.47
C LYS A 47 -12.13 13.64 15.35
N ARG A 48 -11.31 12.75 14.79
CA ARG A 48 -10.68 11.63 15.51
C ARG A 48 -9.15 11.71 15.40
N VAL A 49 -8.48 11.06 16.35
CA VAL A 49 -7.01 10.87 16.34
C VAL A 49 -6.63 9.45 15.91
N THR A 50 -7.44 8.45 16.27
CA THR A 50 -7.24 7.06 15.84
C THR A 50 -7.80 6.85 14.44
N ILE A 51 -6.94 6.44 13.51
CA ILE A 51 -7.32 6.01 12.16
C ILE A 51 -8.12 4.71 12.20
N MET A 52 -9.09 4.58 11.31
CA MET A 52 -9.96 3.40 11.18
C MET A 52 -9.94 2.88 9.74
N PRO A 53 -10.33 1.61 9.50
CA PRO A 53 -10.37 1.05 8.14
C PRO A 53 -11.19 1.90 7.14
N LYS A 54 -12.27 2.54 7.59
CA LYS A 54 -13.10 3.45 6.77
C LYS A 54 -12.34 4.68 6.27
N ASP A 55 -11.35 5.16 7.01
CA ASP A 55 -10.55 6.33 6.62
C ASP A 55 -9.63 5.97 5.47
N MET A 56 -9.03 4.78 5.53
CA MET A 56 -8.17 4.26 4.45
C MET A 56 -8.98 3.92 3.21
N GLN A 57 -10.17 3.32 3.37
CA GLN A 57 -11.08 3.07 2.26
C GLN A 57 -11.51 4.38 1.57
N LEU A 58 -11.79 5.43 2.34
CA LEU A 58 -12.11 6.75 1.80
C LEU A 58 -10.90 7.38 1.09
N ALA A 59 -9.70 7.33 1.70
CA ALA A 59 -8.47 7.85 1.11
C ALA A 59 -8.19 7.22 -0.26
N ARG A 60 -8.29 5.89 -0.37
CA ARG A 60 -8.14 5.16 -1.66
C ARG A 60 -9.18 5.60 -2.70
N ARG A 61 -10.43 5.82 -2.28
CA ARG A 61 -11.50 6.31 -3.16
C ARG A 61 -11.22 7.73 -3.65
N ILE A 62 -10.72 8.61 -2.79
CA ILE A 62 -10.35 10.00 -3.15
C ILE A 62 -9.16 10.01 -4.12
N ARG A 63 -8.18 9.12 -3.93
CA ARG A 63 -7.05 8.91 -4.87
C ARG A 63 -7.47 8.38 -6.25
N GLY A 64 -8.71 7.96 -6.42
CA GLY A 64 -9.20 7.36 -7.67
C GLY A 64 -8.70 5.93 -7.90
N GLU A 65 -8.19 5.26 -6.86
CA GLU A 65 -7.80 3.86 -6.94
C GLU A 65 -9.04 2.99 -7.13
N ARG A 66 -9.00 2.07 -8.09
CA ARG A 66 -10.10 1.12 -8.30
C ARG A 66 -10.13 0.10 -7.15
N SER A 67 -11.31 -0.06 -6.57
CA SER A 67 -11.66 -1.11 -5.60
C SER A 67 -11.87 -2.45 -6.28
#